data_AF-F5AWA0-F1
#
_entry.id   AF-F5AWA0-F1
#
_cell.length_a   1.000
_cell.length_b   1.000
_cell.length_c   1.000
_cell.angle_alpha   90.00
_cell.angle_beta   90.00
_cell.angle_gamma   90.00
#
_symmetry.space_group_name_H-M   'P 1'
#
loop_
_entity.id
_entity.type
_entity.pdbx_description
1 polymer ?
#
loop_
_entity_poly.entity_id
_entity_poly.type
_entity_poly.pdbx_seq_one_letter_code
_entity_poly.pdbx_strand_id
1 'polypeptide(L)'
;MKPLNEPLSQLRHNRRWLFLWAIAVLAALLFFSPAALAATGELDLTKTGVGFFAIAIFVLAYMLVIAEEKIHMRKSKPVLVAAGIIWSLIGWVYVQNGMSADSEHAFRVTLLEFTELMLFLLVAMTYINAMDERKVFDALRSWMLRKGFNYRKLFWLTGGLAFVLSPIADNLTTALLMCAVVTKVAEGDKRFINVACINIVVAANAGGAFSPFGDITTLMVWQAGMVEFQEFFILFLPSLVNFLVPAVIMSFFIKDAKPESVYEDVWLKRGAKRIIFLFLLTITTAVLCHTLLHLPPVLGMMTGLGYLQFFGYYLRQSLPRSLERKRERYSRRGDHKKLEQLGSVVPFDVFNRVARAEWDTLLFFYGVVMCVGGLGFMGYLAMLSETLYLGWNATGANITLGVISALIDNIPVMFAVLTMEPDMSHGQWLLITLTAGTGGSLLSIGSAAGVAVMGQARGAYTFMGHLRWTPVILLGYIAGIVVHMLLNADSFALFS
;
A
#
# COMPACT_ATOMS: atom_id res chain seq x y z
N MET A 1 -27.10 -21.97 -34.65
CA MET A 1 -27.71 -20.64 -34.46
C MET A 1 -28.74 -20.69 -33.34
N LYS A 2 -28.40 -20.14 -32.18
CA LYS A 2 -29.30 -19.65 -31.12
C LYS A 2 -28.44 -18.67 -30.29
N PRO A 3 -28.71 -17.36 -30.27
CA PRO A 3 -27.97 -16.44 -29.42
C PRO A 3 -28.62 -16.40 -28.04
N LEU A 4 -27.87 -16.75 -26.99
CA LEU A 4 -28.23 -16.47 -25.60
C LEU A 4 -27.65 -15.08 -25.25
N ASN A 5 -28.46 -14.06 -25.48
CA ASN A 5 -28.28 -12.75 -24.87
C ASN A 5 -28.76 -12.84 -23.41
N GLU A 6 -27.85 -12.94 -22.45
CA GLU A 6 -28.12 -12.51 -21.08
C GLU A 6 -27.92 -10.98 -20.97
N PRO A 7 -28.75 -10.25 -20.19
CA PRO A 7 -28.78 -8.81 -20.27
C PRO A 7 -27.68 -8.16 -19.40
N LEU A 8 -26.75 -7.48 -20.06
CA LEU A 8 -25.75 -6.54 -19.49
C LEU A 8 -26.35 -5.46 -18.58
N SER A 9 -27.69 -5.31 -18.50
CA SER A 9 -28.37 -4.34 -17.67
C SER A 9 -28.41 -4.70 -16.18
N GLN A 10 -28.48 -5.99 -15.82
CA GLN A 10 -28.56 -6.42 -14.42
C GLN A 10 -27.23 -6.25 -13.67
N LEU A 11 -26.09 -6.49 -14.34
CA LEU A 11 -24.74 -6.27 -13.79
C LEU A 11 -24.39 -4.79 -13.59
N ARG A 12 -24.98 -3.88 -14.38
CA ARG A 12 -24.84 -2.42 -14.22
C ARG A 12 -25.66 -1.87 -13.06
N HIS A 13 -26.75 -2.53 -12.71
CA HIS A 13 -27.64 -2.08 -11.64
C HIS A 13 -27.02 -2.34 -10.25
N ASN A 14 -26.55 -3.56 -9.98
CA ASN A 14 -25.98 -3.91 -8.67
C ASN A 14 -24.72 -3.10 -8.28
N ARG A 15 -23.88 -2.73 -9.26
CA ARG A 15 -22.69 -1.88 -9.01
C ARG A 15 -23.03 -0.42 -8.70
N ARG A 16 -24.12 0.12 -9.26
CA ARG A 16 -24.61 1.47 -8.95
C ARG A 16 -25.22 1.53 -7.55
N TRP A 17 -25.95 0.49 -7.15
CA TRP A 17 -26.53 0.39 -5.81
C TRP A 17 -25.47 0.29 -4.72
N LEU A 18 -24.39 -0.49 -4.91
CA LEU A 18 -23.28 -0.56 -3.95
C LEU A 18 -22.50 0.76 -3.81
N PHE A 19 -22.32 1.48 -4.92
CA PHE A 19 -21.68 2.79 -4.95
C PHE A 19 -22.54 3.88 -4.30
N LEU A 20 -23.84 3.88 -4.60
CA LEU A 20 -24.81 4.77 -3.94
C LEU A 20 -24.98 4.43 -2.46
N TRP A 21 -24.86 3.15 -2.07
CA TRP A 21 -24.85 2.73 -0.68
C TRP A 21 -23.58 3.13 0.05
N ALA A 22 -22.39 3.03 -0.55
CA ALA A 22 -21.15 3.51 0.08
C ALA A 22 -21.18 5.02 0.31
N ILE A 23 -21.68 5.79 -0.68
CA ILE A 23 -21.88 7.24 -0.56
C ILE A 23 -23.01 7.55 0.44
N ALA A 24 -24.09 6.77 0.45
CA ALA A 24 -25.20 6.97 1.39
C ALA A 24 -24.84 6.54 2.81
N VAL A 25 -23.95 5.58 3.02
CA VAL A 25 -23.43 5.21 4.34
C VAL A 25 -22.46 6.27 4.83
N LEU A 26 -21.54 6.76 3.98
CA LEU A 26 -20.70 7.92 4.31
C LEU A 26 -21.53 9.18 4.58
N ALA A 27 -22.60 9.41 3.84
CA ALA A 27 -23.49 10.56 4.04
C ALA A 27 -24.41 10.38 5.25
N ALA A 28 -24.93 9.18 5.52
CA ALA A 28 -25.83 8.90 6.64
C ALA A 28 -25.11 8.88 7.98
N LEU A 29 -23.83 8.49 8.02
CA LEU A 29 -22.96 8.62 9.19
C LEU A 29 -22.65 10.09 9.55
N LEU A 30 -23.02 11.05 8.69
CA LEU A 30 -22.85 12.49 8.92
C LEU A 30 -24.15 13.22 9.33
N PHE A 31 -25.28 12.51 9.49
CA PHE A 31 -26.58 13.13 9.80
C PHE A 31 -27.07 12.93 11.24
N PHE A 32 -26.31 12.24 12.09
CA PHE A 32 -26.65 12.09 13.51
C PHE A 32 -25.40 12.19 14.37
N SER A 33 -25.25 13.31 15.11
CA SER A 33 -24.61 13.28 16.42
C SER A 33 -24.75 14.58 17.22
N PRO A 34 -24.79 14.51 18.57
CA PRO A 34 -24.57 15.64 19.47
C PRO A 34 -23.08 16.04 19.49
N ALA A 35 -22.73 17.07 20.26
CA ALA A 35 -21.40 17.68 20.25
C ALA A 35 -20.47 17.00 21.28
N ALA A 36 -19.31 16.51 20.84
CA ALA A 36 -18.20 16.14 21.72
C ALA A 36 -16.83 16.41 21.07
N LEU A 37 -15.87 16.79 21.91
CA LEU A 37 -14.53 17.29 21.56
C LEU A 37 -13.60 16.16 21.06
N ALA A 38 -13.31 16.14 19.76
CA ALA A 38 -12.00 15.73 19.25
C ALA A 38 -11.22 17.00 18.86
N ALA A 39 -10.02 16.90 18.27
CA ALA A 39 -9.20 18.04 17.82
C ALA A 39 -9.84 18.83 16.65
N THR A 40 -11.04 19.33 16.88
CA THR A 40 -11.83 20.21 16.02
C THR A 40 -11.32 21.62 16.23
N GLY A 41 -11.22 22.41 15.15
CA GLY A 41 -11.00 23.84 15.33
C GLY A 41 -12.14 24.44 16.17
N GLU A 42 -11.91 25.58 16.83
CA GLU A 42 -12.90 26.09 17.80
C GLU A 42 -14.27 26.39 17.14
N LEU A 43 -14.28 26.60 15.83
CA LEU A 43 -15.51 26.74 15.05
C LEU A 43 -15.96 25.39 14.50
N ASP A 44 -17.12 24.92 14.95
CA ASP A 44 -17.83 23.79 14.33
C ASP A 44 -18.41 24.22 12.98
N LEU A 45 -17.82 23.73 11.89
CA LEU A 45 -18.24 24.04 10.52
C LEU A 45 -19.16 22.96 9.92
N THR A 46 -19.46 21.89 10.65
CA THR A 46 -20.17 20.70 10.14
C THR A 46 -21.58 21.00 9.61
N LYS A 47 -22.25 22.01 10.18
CA LYS A 47 -23.62 22.41 9.80
C LYS A 47 -23.65 23.64 8.89
N THR A 48 -22.49 24.13 8.46
CA THR A 48 -22.38 25.35 7.65
C THR A 48 -22.40 25.02 6.15
N GLY A 49 -22.80 26.01 5.32
CA GLY A 49 -22.72 25.86 3.86
C GLY A 49 -21.30 25.59 3.35
N VAL A 50 -20.29 26.14 4.04
CA VAL A 50 -18.87 25.88 3.75
C VAL A 50 -18.51 24.43 4.04
N GLY A 51 -18.95 23.90 5.18
CA GLY A 51 -18.78 22.49 5.53
C GLY A 51 -19.40 21.56 4.50
N PHE A 52 -20.66 21.78 4.10
CA PHE A 52 -21.30 20.92 3.10
C PHE A 52 -20.61 20.99 1.74
N PHE A 53 -20.16 22.18 1.35
CA PHE A 53 -19.42 22.36 0.10
C PHE A 53 -18.06 21.64 0.14
N ALA A 54 -17.36 21.65 1.27
CA ALA A 54 -16.11 20.90 1.45
C ALA A 54 -16.30 19.38 1.28
N ILE A 55 -17.35 18.80 1.87
CA ILE A 55 -17.70 17.39 1.64
C ILE A 55 -17.98 17.14 0.16
N ALA A 56 -18.81 17.98 -0.47
CA ALA A 56 -19.16 17.81 -1.87
C ALA A 56 -17.91 17.80 -2.77
N ILE A 57 -16.95 18.69 -2.51
CA ILE A 57 -15.66 18.74 -3.21
C ILE A 57 -14.82 17.48 -2.94
N PHE A 58 -14.73 17.04 -1.69
CA PHE A 58 -14.00 15.82 -1.33
C PHE A 58 -14.57 14.58 -2.01
N VAL A 59 -15.89 14.40 -1.95
CA VAL A 59 -16.60 13.28 -2.60
C VAL A 59 -16.42 13.35 -4.11
N LEU A 60 -16.56 14.52 -4.73
CA LEU A 60 -16.33 14.69 -6.17
C LEU A 60 -14.91 14.32 -6.57
N ALA A 61 -13.91 14.78 -5.81
CA ALA A 61 -12.51 14.46 -6.08
C ALA A 61 -12.25 12.96 -5.97
N TYR A 62 -12.79 12.30 -4.94
CA TYR A 62 -12.65 10.86 -4.76
C TYR A 62 -13.38 10.05 -5.85
N MET A 63 -14.55 10.51 -6.31
CA MET A 63 -15.23 9.93 -7.47
C MET A 63 -14.37 10.00 -8.74
N LEU A 64 -13.66 11.11 -8.94
CA LEU A 64 -12.74 11.27 -10.07
C LEU A 64 -11.52 10.36 -9.96
N VAL A 65 -11.01 10.11 -8.74
CA VAL A 65 -9.94 9.12 -8.49
C VAL A 65 -10.41 7.72 -8.88
N ILE A 66 -11.58 7.28 -8.40
CA ILE A 66 -12.13 5.97 -8.76
C ILE A 66 -12.38 5.85 -10.27
N ALA A 67 -12.75 6.96 -10.92
CA ALA A 67 -12.98 7.01 -12.34
C ALA A 67 -11.70 6.96 -13.20
N GLU A 68 -10.49 7.05 -12.60
CA GLU A 68 -9.18 7.08 -13.27
C GLU A 68 -9.06 6.06 -14.40
N GLU A 69 -9.50 4.81 -14.19
CA GLU A 69 -9.43 3.75 -15.20
C GLU A 69 -10.16 4.10 -16.51
N LYS A 70 -11.20 4.92 -16.44
CA LYS A 70 -12.02 5.33 -17.61
C LYS A 70 -11.61 6.66 -18.19
N ILE A 71 -11.25 7.61 -17.32
CA ILE A 71 -10.95 8.99 -17.73
C ILE A 71 -9.46 9.19 -18.04
N HIS A 72 -8.61 8.20 -17.69
CA HIS A 72 -7.15 8.25 -17.83
C HIS A 72 -6.52 9.50 -17.20
N MET A 73 -7.19 10.09 -16.22
CA MET A 73 -6.72 11.23 -15.45
C MET A 73 -6.02 10.68 -14.21
N ARG A 74 -4.75 11.01 -14.08
CA ARG A 74 -3.95 10.70 -12.89
C ARG A 74 -4.67 11.09 -11.61
N LYS A 75 -4.77 10.16 -10.66
CA LYS A 75 -5.46 10.31 -9.38
C LYS A 75 -5.01 11.49 -8.53
N SER A 76 -3.75 11.92 -8.63
CA SER A 76 -3.25 13.07 -7.85
C SER A 76 -3.96 14.39 -8.19
N LYS A 77 -4.31 14.61 -9.46
CA LYS A 77 -4.87 15.90 -9.94
C LYS A 77 -6.14 16.34 -9.19
N PRO A 78 -7.21 15.53 -9.12
CA PRO A 78 -8.44 15.96 -8.45
C PRO A 78 -8.25 16.21 -6.95
N VAL A 79 -7.48 15.37 -6.26
CA VAL A 79 -7.29 15.49 -4.80
C VAL A 79 -6.40 16.66 -4.41
N LEU A 80 -5.38 17.02 -5.21
CA LEU A 80 -4.57 18.21 -4.98
C LEU A 80 -5.41 19.50 -5.04
N VAL A 81 -6.29 19.58 -6.04
CA VAL A 81 -7.18 20.74 -6.21
C VAL A 81 -8.20 20.80 -5.08
N ALA A 82 -8.79 19.66 -4.71
CA ALA A 82 -9.71 19.57 -3.58
C ALA A 82 -9.08 20.01 -2.26
N ALA A 83 -7.85 19.55 -1.97
CA ALA A 83 -7.11 19.96 -0.78
C ALA A 83 -6.91 21.47 -0.72
N GLY A 84 -6.49 22.08 -1.83
CA GLY A 84 -6.33 23.53 -1.95
C GLY A 84 -7.65 24.29 -1.70
N ILE A 85 -8.74 23.85 -2.32
CA ILE A 85 -10.08 24.46 -2.13
C ILE A 85 -10.52 24.35 -0.67
N ILE A 86 -10.45 23.16 -0.07
CA ILE A 86 -10.89 22.89 1.31
C ILE A 86 -10.12 23.80 2.29
N TRP A 87 -8.80 23.85 2.22
CA TRP A 87 -8.00 24.70 3.12
C TRP A 87 -8.17 26.19 2.85
N SER A 88 -8.44 26.60 1.60
CA SER A 88 -8.76 27.99 1.28
C SER A 88 -10.09 28.42 1.90
N LEU A 89 -11.08 27.53 1.91
CA LEU A 89 -12.37 27.76 2.58
C LEU A 89 -12.22 27.84 4.10
N ILE A 90 -11.45 26.93 4.70
CA ILE A 90 -11.13 26.98 6.14
C ILE A 90 -10.47 28.32 6.48
N GLY A 91 -9.38 28.66 5.77
CA GLY A 91 -8.66 29.91 6.00
C GLY A 91 -9.56 31.14 5.82
N TRP A 92 -10.43 31.15 4.82
CA TRP A 92 -11.38 32.24 4.60
C TRP A 92 -12.35 32.44 5.78
N VAL A 93 -12.92 31.35 6.31
CA VAL A 93 -13.83 31.42 7.47
C VAL A 93 -13.08 31.82 8.73
N TYR A 94 -11.90 31.26 8.99
CA TYR A 94 -11.13 31.55 10.20
C TYR A 94 -10.57 32.98 10.21
N VAL A 95 -10.14 33.51 9.04
CA VAL A 95 -9.74 34.91 8.90
C VAL A 95 -10.88 35.87 9.24
N GLN A 96 -12.11 35.56 8.79
CA GLN A 96 -13.28 36.40 9.11
C GLN A 96 -13.60 36.43 10.61
N ASN A 97 -13.29 35.36 11.33
CA ASN A 97 -13.51 35.26 12.77
C ASN A 97 -12.29 35.71 13.61
N GLY A 98 -11.24 36.26 12.98
CA GLY A 98 -10.04 36.72 13.68
C GLY A 98 -9.11 35.59 14.16
N MET A 99 -9.30 34.37 13.68
CA MET A 99 -8.63 33.14 14.12
C MET A 99 -7.65 32.59 13.06
N SER A 100 -7.02 33.46 12.28
CA SER A 100 -6.15 33.02 11.18
C SER A 100 -5.00 32.13 11.64
N ALA A 101 -4.47 32.38 12.84
CA ALA A 101 -3.38 31.61 13.43
C ALA A 101 -3.73 30.13 13.64
N ASP A 102 -4.97 29.81 14.03
CA ASP A 102 -5.38 28.43 14.32
C ASP A 102 -5.48 27.60 13.03
N SER A 103 -6.06 28.19 11.98
CA SER A 103 -6.12 27.55 10.67
C SER A 103 -4.74 27.36 10.04
N GLU A 104 -3.82 28.31 10.24
CA GLU A 104 -2.43 28.19 9.78
C GLU A 104 -1.69 27.09 10.56
N HIS A 105 -1.85 27.06 11.88
CA HIS A 105 -1.22 26.05 12.73
C HIS A 105 -1.70 24.64 12.36
N ALA A 106 -3.01 24.43 12.23
CA ALA A 106 -3.60 23.16 11.83
C ALA A 106 -3.11 22.69 10.44
N PHE A 107 -3.00 23.62 9.48
CA PHE A 107 -2.42 23.32 8.17
C PHE A 107 -0.96 22.87 8.29
N ARG A 108 -0.15 23.58 9.09
CA ARG A 108 1.27 23.25 9.30
C ARG A 108 1.47 21.89 9.97
N VAL A 109 0.65 21.53 10.94
CA VAL A 109 0.68 20.21 11.59
C VAL A 109 0.39 19.12 10.56
N THR A 110 -0.71 19.25 9.82
CA THR A 110 -1.09 18.29 8.76
C THR A 110 0.01 18.17 7.69
N LEU A 111 0.61 19.30 7.29
CA LEU A 111 1.70 19.33 6.32
C LEU A 111 2.97 18.64 6.85
N LEU A 112 3.29 18.81 8.13
CA LEU A 112 4.45 18.20 8.77
C LEU A 112 4.30 16.67 8.80
N GLU A 113 3.15 16.16 9.24
CA GLU A 113 2.81 14.73 9.23
C GLU A 113 2.98 14.13 7.82
N PHE A 114 2.42 14.80 6.81
CA PHE A 114 2.60 14.38 5.42
C PHE A 114 4.07 14.42 4.99
N THR A 115 4.83 15.45 5.37
CA THR A 115 6.23 15.61 4.96
C THR A 115 7.09 14.49 5.52
N GLU A 116 6.88 14.09 6.77
CA GLU A 116 7.57 12.96 7.39
C GLU A 116 7.26 11.65 6.67
N LEU A 117 5.98 11.37 6.40
CA LEU A 117 5.54 10.20 5.61
C LEU A 117 6.15 10.21 4.21
N MET A 118 6.07 11.34 3.50
CA MET A 118 6.55 11.49 2.13
C MET A 118 8.06 11.24 2.03
N LEU A 119 8.85 11.84 2.93
CA LEU A 119 10.31 11.65 2.94
C LEU A 119 10.68 10.20 3.26
N PHE A 120 9.96 9.56 4.17
CA PHE A 120 10.13 8.14 4.47
C PHE A 120 9.90 7.27 3.22
N LEU A 121 8.75 7.45 2.57
CA LEU A 121 8.36 6.67 1.38
C LEU A 121 9.28 6.94 0.19
N LEU A 122 9.73 8.18 0.00
CA LEU A 122 10.67 8.55 -1.06
C LEU A 122 11.97 7.72 -0.96
N VAL A 123 12.51 7.58 0.25
CA VAL A 123 13.72 6.77 0.47
C VAL A 123 13.44 5.30 0.21
N ALA A 124 12.36 4.75 0.77
CA ALA A 124 11.98 3.35 0.58
C ALA A 124 11.82 3.02 -0.92
N MET A 125 11.04 3.81 -1.66
CA MET A 125 10.86 3.66 -3.11
C MET A 125 12.18 3.81 -3.88
N THR A 126 13.08 4.70 -3.44
CA THR A 126 14.39 4.87 -4.07
C THR A 126 15.25 3.60 -3.96
N TYR A 127 15.23 2.93 -2.80
CA TYR A 127 15.91 1.65 -2.60
C TYR A 127 15.30 0.53 -3.44
N ILE A 128 13.97 0.46 -3.48
CA ILE A 128 13.23 -0.49 -4.32
C ILE A 128 13.60 -0.31 -5.80
N ASN A 129 13.52 0.92 -6.31
CA ASN A 129 13.89 1.27 -7.68
C ASN A 129 15.37 1.00 -8.00
N ALA A 130 16.24 1.07 -6.98
CA ALA A 130 17.65 0.72 -7.11
C ALA A 130 17.83 -0.82 -7.21
N MET A 131 17.12 -1.60 -6.38
CA MET A 131 17.15 -3.06 -6.45
C MET A 131 16.59 -3.59 -7.78
N ASP A 132 15.51 -3.00 -8.27
CA ASP A 132 14.90 -3.34 -9.55
C ASP A 132 15.89 -3.14 -10.70
N GLU A 133 16.51 -1.97 -10.83
CA GLU A 133 17.50 -1.78 -11.91
C GLU A 133 18.72 -2.67 -11.77
N ARG A 134 19.10 -3.03 -10.54
CA ARG A 134 20.18 -3.98 -10.31
C ARG A 134 19.80 -5.43 -10.62
N LYS A 135 18.58 -5.66 -11.14
CA LYS A 135 18.03 -6.94 -11.54
C LYS A 135 17.90 -7.92 -10.36
N VAL A 136 17.74 -7.41 -9.14
CA VAL A 136 17.51 -8.25 -7.95
C VAL A 136 16.26 -9.09 -8.16
N PHE A 137 15.19 -8.42 -8.55
CA PHE A 137 13.88 -9.00 -8.78
C PHE A 137 13.85 -9.91 -10.02
N ASP A 138 14.48 -9.51 -11.13
CA ASP A 138 14.62 -10.38 -12.30
C ASP A 138 15.43 -11.66 -12.01
N ALA A 139 16.49 -11.56 -11.21
CA ALA A 139 17.31 -12.71 -10.83
C ALA A 139 16.53 -13.69 -9.94
N LEU A 140 15.68 -13.17 -9.03
CA LEU A 140 14.75 -13.98 -8.25
C LEU A 140 13.78 -14.73 -9.19
N ARG A 141 13.17 -14.02 -10.15
CA ARG A 141 12.32 -14.62 -11.19
C ARG A 141 13.03 -15.73 -11.99
N SER A 142 14.24 -15.45 -12.49
CA SER A 142 15.04 -16.42 -13.26
C SER A 142 15.44 -17.63 -12.41
N TRP A 143 15.72 -17.44 -11.12
CA TRP A 143 15.96 -18.55 -10.19
C TRP A 143 14.72 -19.45 -10.01
N MET A 144 13.53 -18.87 -9.86
CA MET A 144 12.27 -19.63 -9.75
C MET A 144 11.98 -20.44 -11.01
N LEU A 145 12.17 -19.83 -12.19
CA LEU A 145 12.01 -20.49 -13.49
C LEU A 145 12.94 -21.69 -13.66
N ARG A 146 14.23 -21.54 -13.35
CA ARG A 146 15.25 -22.60 -13.48
C ARG A 146 14.98 -23.86 -12.66
N LYS A 147 14.16 -23.77 -11.60
CA LYS A 147 13.84 -24.91 -10.74
C LYS A 147 12.76 -25.83 -11.33
N GLY A 148 12.08 -25.43 -12.41
CA GLY A 148 11.11 -26.29 -13.12
C GLY A 148 9.91 -26.71 -12.26
N PHE A 149 9.42 -25.79 -11.41
CA PHE A 149 8.31 -26.05 -10.50
C PHE A 149 6.99 -26.27 -11.26
N ASN A 150 6.12 -27.16 -10.74
CA ASN A 150 4.74 -27.30 -11.23
C ASN A 150 3.88 -26.12 -10.76
N TYR A 151 2.70 -25.95 -11.33
CA TYR A 151 1.79 -24.84 -11.01
C TYR A 151 1.45 -24.76 -9.52
N ARG A 152 1.23 -25.90 -8.84
CA ARG A 152 0.94 -25.89 -7.39
C ARG A 152 2.13 -25.36 -6.58
N LYS A 153 3.36 -25.79 -6.86
CA LYS A 153 4.57 -25.28 -6.20
C LYS A 153 4.80 -23.82 -6.54
N LEU A 154 4.57 -23.41 -7.78
CA LEU A 154 4.68 -22.01 -8.19
C LEU A 154 3.71 -21.12 -7.42
N PHE A 155 2.44 -21.53 -7.31
CA PHE A 155 1.43 -20.81 -6.55
C PHE A 155 1.83 -20.58 -5.09
N TRP A 156 2.28 -21.63 -4.41
CA TRP A 156 2.74 -21.55 -3.02
C TRP A 156 4.02 -20.72 -2.88
N LEU A 157 4.96 -20.88 -3.82
CA LEU A 157 6.22 -20.16 -3.79
C LEU A 157 6.02 -18.67 -4.05
N THR A 158 5.21 -18.27 -5.03
CA THR A 158 4.95 -16.86 -5.33
C THR A 158 4.12 -16.20 -4.23
N GLY A 159 3.12 -16.90 -3.67
CA GLY A 159 2.35 -16.40 -2.53
C GLY A 159 3.21 -16.28 -1.27
N GLY A 160 3.96 -17.32 -0.91
CA GLY A 160 4.84 -17.30 0.26
C GLY A 160 5.96 -16.26 0.15
N LEU A 161 6.57 -16.12 -1.04
CA LEU A 161 7.54 -15.05 -1.27
C LEU A 161 6.89 -13.67 -1.20
N ALA A 162 5.67 -13.49 -1.71
CA ALA A 162 4.95 -12.22 -1.56
C ALA A 162 4.72 -11.88 -0.09
N PHE A 163 4.25 -12.84 0.71
CA PHE A 163 4.04 -12.65 2.14
C PHE A 163 5.32 -12.31 2.91
N VAL A 164 6.45 -12.94 2.59
CA VAL A 164 7.73 -12.73 3.30
C VAL A 164 8.47 -11.48 2.81
N LEU A 165 8.33 -11.10 1.54
CA LEU A 165 8.97 -9.91 1.00
C LEU A 165 8.21 -8.63 1.34
N SER A 166 6.88 -8.70 1.45
CA SER A 166 6.07 -7.51 1.68
C SER A 166 6.35 -6.73 2.97
N PRO A 167 6.78 -7.34 4.10
CA PRO A 167 7.22 -6.59 5.29
C PRO A 167 8.40 -5.64 5.07
N ILE A 168 9.20 -5.89 4.02
CA ILE A 168 10.46 -5.20 3.72
C ILE A 168 10.30 -4.33 2.47
N ALA A 169 9.53 -4.82 1.50
CA ALA A 169 9.26 -4.16 0.24
C ALA A 169 7.78 -3.81 0.15
N ASP A 170 7.49 -2.58 -0.27
CA ASP A 170 6.13 -2.10 -0.48
C ASP A 170 5.23 -3.12 -1.21
N ASN A 171 3.97 -3.22 -0.74
CA ASN A 171 3.01 -4.26 -1.15
C ASN A 171 2.80 -4.32 -2.68
N LEU A 172 2.77 -3.16 -3.33
CA LEU A 172 2.63 -2.97 -4.77
C LEU A 172 3.81 -3.59 -5.53
N THR A 173 5.03 -3.26 -5.10
CA THR A 173 6.26 -3.77 -5.72
C THR A 173 6.33 -5.29 -5.62
N THR A 174 6.06 -5.81 -4.43
CA THR A 174 6.07 -7.25 -4.16
C THR A 174 5.07 -7.99 -5.05
N ALA A 175 3.86 -7.44 -5.18
CA ALA A 175 2.81 -8.02 -6.00
C ALA A 175 3.12 -7.98 -7.50
N LEU A 176 3.61 -6.84 -8.02
CA LEU A 176 4.01 -6.69 -9.43
C LEU A 176 5.14 -7.64 -9.82
N LEU A 177 6.10 -7.84 -8.92
CA LEU A 177 7.19 -8.78 -9.15
C LEU A 177 6.68 -10.20 -9.29
N MET A 178 5.92 -10.67 -8.30
CA MET A 178 5.40 -12.05 -8.33
C MET A 178 4.42 -12.26 -9.49
N CYS A 179 3.64 -11.24 -9.85
CA CYS A 179 2.82 -11.23 -11.05
C CYS A 179 3.66 -11.40 -12.33
N ALA A 180 4.78 -10.68 -12.46
CA ALA A 180 5.70 -10.82 -13.60
C ALA A 180 6.25 -12.25 -13.73
N VAL A 181 6.48 -12.92 -12.60
CA VAL A 181 6.91 -14.31 -12.57
C VAL A 181 5.79 -15.22 -13.07
N VAL A 182 4.60 -15.14 -12.48
CA VAL A 182 3.46 -16.00 -12.81
C VAL A 182 3.04 -15.85 -14.27
N THR A 183 2.91 -14.62 -14.76
CA THR A 183 2.48 -14.33 -16.14
C THR A 183 3.46 -14.86 -17.18
N LYS A 184 4.77 -14.80 -16.91
CA LYS A 184 5.80 -15.35 -17.79
C LYS A 184 5.92 -16.87 -17.71
N VAL A 185 5.77 -17.45 -16.52
CA VAL A 185 5.92 -18.89 -16.32
C VAL A 185 4.71 -19.66 -16.86
N ALA A 186 3.50 -19.12 -16.66
CA ALA A 186 2.26 -19.78 -17.03
C ALA A 186 1.58 -19.15 -18.25
N GLU A 187 2.41 -18.65 -19.19
CA GLU A 187 1.92 -18.05 -20.43
C GLU A 187 0.93 -19.01 -21.13
N GLY A 188 -0.26 -18.50 -21.45
CA GLY A 188 -1.35 -19.31 -22.03
C GLY A 188 -2.37 -19.87 -21.03
N ASP A 189 -2.01 -20.12 -19.75
CA ASP A 189 -2.98 -20.55 -18.72
C ASP A 189 -3.55 -19.37 -17.93
N LYS A 190 -4.51 -18.68 -18.55
CA LYS A 190 -5.21 -17.55 -17.92
C LYS A 190 -5.91 -17.91 -16.61
N ARG A 191 -6.33 -19.17 -16.43
CA ARG A 191 -7.03 -19.59 -15.20
C ARG A 191 -6.05 -19.67 -14.05
N PHE A 192 -4.89 -20.29 -14.27
CA PHE A 192 -3.83 -20.33 -13.27
C PHE A 192 -3.31 -18.94 -12.94
N ILE A 193 -3.00 -18.12 -13.97
CA ILE A 193 -2.53 -16.74 -13.76
C ILE A 193 -3.50 -15.95 -12.89
N ASN A 194 -4.81 -16.06 -13.16
CA ASN A 194 -5.83 -15.37 -12.38
C ASN A 194 -5.78 -15.74 -10.89
N VAL A 195 -5.82 -17.04 -10.58
CA VAL A 195 -5.83 -17.55 -9.19
C VAL A 195 -4.51 -17.24 -8.48
N ALA A 196 -3.38 -17.37 -9.16
CA ALA A 196 -2.07 -17.05 -8.60
C ALA A 196 -1.91 -15.54 -8.34
N CYS A 197 -2.41 -14.66 -9.22
CA CYS A 197 -2.43 -13.22 -8.99
C CYS A 197 -3.30 -12.84 -7.78
N ILE A 198 -4.48 -13.45 -7.62
CA ILE A 198 -5.32 -13.24 -6.42
C ILE A 198 -4.54 -13.60 -5.16
N ASN A 199 -3.92 -14.78 -5.15
CA ASN A 199 -3.12 -15.25 -4.03
C ASN A 199 -1.93 -14.34 -3.71
N ILE A 200 -1.26 -13.80 -4.74
CA ILE A 200 -0.17 -12.84 -4.58
C ILE A 200 -0.67 -11.54 -3.94
N VAL A 201 -1.81 -11.01 -4.37
CA VAL A 201 -2.38 -9.77 -3.81
C VAL A 201 -2.77 -9.96 -2.34
N VAL A 202 -3.43 -11.08 -2.02
CA VAL A 202 -3.78 -11.42 -0.63
C VAL A 202 -2.51 -11.58 0.22
N ALA A 203 -1.52 -12.31 -0.29
CA ALA A 203 -0.27 -12.56 0.41
C ALA A 203 0.55 -11.29 0.65
N ALA A 204 0.64 -10.40 -0.35
CA ALA A 204 1.37 -9.13 -0.22
C ALA A 204 0.71 -8.23 0.83
N ASN A 205 -0.62 -8.02 0.76
CA ASN A 205 -1.33 -7.20 1.73
C ASN A 205 -1.25 -7.77 3.16
N ALA A 206 -1.43 -9.09 3.32
CA ALA A 206 -1.27 -9.75 4.62
C ALA A 206 0.18 -9.69 5.12
N GLY A 207 1.16 -9.86 4.22
CA GLY A 207 2.58 -9.73 4.54
C GLY A 207 2.93 -8.32 5.03
N GLY A 208 2.37 -7.29 4.42
CA GLY A 208 2.61 -5.91 4.82
C GLY A 208 2.09 -5.57 6.23
N ALA A 209 0.95 -6.14 6.62
CA ALA A 209 0.22 -5.77 7.84
C ALA A 209 0.98 -6.02 9.16
N PHE A 210 1.98 -6.90 9.21
CA PHE A 210 2.73 -7.24 10.43
C PHE A 210 4.09 -6.52 10.55
N SER A 211 4.34 -5.51 9.72
CA SER A 211 5.58 -4.71 9.76
C SER A 211 5.28 -3.26 9.43
N PRO A 212 5.81 -2.27 10.18
CA PRO A 212 5.59 -0.86 9.87
C PRO A 212 6.24 -0.40 8.56
N PHE A 213 7.09 -1.22 7.95
CA PHE A 213 7.72 -0.95 6.66
C PHE A 213 6.97 -1.59 5.49
N GLY A 214 5.96 -2.43 5.77
CA GLY A 214 5.34 -3.27 4.76
C GLY A 214 4.21 -2.60 3.99
N ASP A 215 3.46 -1.72 4.65
CA ASP A 215 2.43 -0.89 4.03
C ASP A 215 2.47 0.54 4.58
N ILE A 216 2.01 1.49 3.77
CA ILE A 216 1.92 2.91 4.15
C ILE A 216 1.01 3.07 5.36
N THR A 217 -0.08 2.29 5.42
CA THR A 217 -1.00 2.28 6.56
C THR A 217 -0.32 1.89 7.87
N THR A 218 0.48 0.82 7.87
CA THR A 218 1.23 0.37 9.05
C THR A 218 2.30 1.37 9.47
N LEU A 219 2.92 2.04 8.50
CA LEU A 219 3.88 3.12 8.75
C LEU A 219 3.20 4.29 9.48
N MET A 220 2.01 4.68 9.03
CA MET A 220 1.26 5.78 9.64
C MET A 220 0.91 5.49 11.11
N VAL A 221 0.49 4.27 11.43
CA VAL A 221 0.20 3.84 12.81
C VAL A 221 1.45 3.92 13.69
N TRP A 222 2.60 3.48 13.15
CA TRP A 222 3.86 3.55 13.86
C TRP A 222 4.34 4.99 14.07
N GLN A 223 4.26 5.83 13.03
CA GLN A 223 4.65 7.25 13.10
C GLN A 223 3.75 8.05 14.05
N ALA A 224 2.47 7.71 14.13
CA ALA A 224 1.54 8.29 15.09
C ALA A 224 1.80 7.81 16.53
N GLY A 225 2.64 6.79 16.74
CA GLY A 225 2.97 6.27 18.06
C GLY A 225 1.90 5.35 18.68
N MET A 226 0.92 4.90 17.89
CA MET A 226 -0.17 4.06 18.41
C MET A 226 0.26 2.59 18.61
N VAL A 227 1.29 2.15 17.89
CA VAL A 227 1.87 0.81 17.97
C VAL A 227 3.39 0.92 17.80
N GLU A 228 4.15 0.32 18.69
CA GLU A 228 5.61 0.26 18.63
C GLU A 228 6.10 -0.76 17.60
N PHE A 229 7.33 -0.58 17.11
CA PHE A 229 7.93 -1.44 16.08
C PHE A 229 7.83 -2.95 16.38
N GLN A 230 8.05 -3.36 17.62
CA GLN A 230 8.09 -4.77 18.02
C GLN A 230 6.70 -5.39 18.11
N GLU A 231 5.69 -4.58 18.42
CA GLU A 231 4.31 -5.00 18.62
C GLU A 231 3.65 -5.42 17.30
N PHE A 232 4.10 -4.89 16.16
CA PHE A 232 3.65 -5.34 14.84
C PHE A 232 3.89 -6.84 14.60
N PHE A 233 4.94 -7.44 15.19
CA PHE A 233 5.19 -8.87 15.03
C PHE A 233 4.12 -9.75 15.69
N ILE A 234 3.33 -9.23 16.61
CA ILE A 234 2.16 -9.89 17.18
C ILE A 234 1.14 -10.23 16.08
N LEU A 235 1.05 -9.38 15.04
CA LEU A 235 0.18 -9.59 13.89
C LEU A 235 0.70 -10.65 12.92
N PHE A 236 1.90 -11.21 13.10
CA PHE A 236 2.45 -12.20 12.17
C PHE A 236 1.53 -13.42 12.01
N LEU A 237 1.07 -14.03 13.11
CA LEU A 237 0.18 -15.19 13.08
C LEU A 237 -1.21 -14.86 12.51
N PRO A 238 -1.90 -13.79 12.97
CA PRO A 238 -3.15 -13.33 12.35
C PRO A 238 -3.04 -13.10 10.83
N SER A 239 -2.01 -12.39 10.39
CA SER A 239 -1.74 -12.11 8.98
C SER A 239 -1.42 -13.38 8.19
N LEU A 240 -0.63 -14.29 8.77
CA LEU A 240 -0.30 -15.56 8.15
C LEU A 240 -1.56 -16.40 7.93
N VAL A 241 -2.47 -16.46 8.91
CA VAL A 241 -3.75 -17.17 8.78
C VAL A 241 -4.64 -16.53 7.74
N ASN A 242 -4.70 -15.19 7.70
CA ASN A 242 -5.43 -14.45 6.68
C ASN A 242 -4.99 -14.82 5.26
N PHE A 243 -3.69 -14.99 5.04
CA PHE A 243 -3.16 -15.48 3.77
C PHE A 243 -3.37 -16.98 3.55
N LEU A 244 -3.07 -17.83 4.54
CA LEU A 244 -3.04 -19.28 4.37
C LEU A 244 -4.42 -19.87 4.10
N VAL A 245 -5.47 -19.40 4.78
CA VAL A 245 -6.84 -19.92 4.59
C VAL A 245 -7.29 -19.85 3.12
N PRO A 246 -7.28 -18.67 2.45
CA PRO A 246 -7.65 -18.58 1.05
C PRO A 246 -6.64 -19.28 0.14
N ALA A 247 -5.34 -19.25 0.46
CA ALA A 247 -4.32 -19.94 -0.33
C ALA A 247 -4.53 -21.47 -0.36
N VAL A 248 -4.82 -22.09 0.79
CA VAL A 248 -5.12 -23.52 0.90
C VAL A 248 -6.33 -23.87 0.05
N ILE A 249 -7.43 -23.12 0.20
CA ILE A 249 -8.67 -23.36 -0.53
C ILE A 249 -8.44 -23.22 -2.05
N MET A 250 -7.80 -22.13 -2.49
CA MET A 250 -7.47 -21.92 -3.91
C MET A 250 -6.54 -23.00 -4.48
N SER A 251 -5.63 -23.55 -3.68
CA SER A 251 -4.66 -24.55 -4.14
C SER A 251 -5.30 -25.85 -4.64
N PHE A 252 -6.50 -26.20 -4.15
CA PHE A 252 -7.26 -27.36 -4.61
C PHE A 252 -7.82 -27.19 -6.03
N PHE A 253 -7.97 -25.96 -6.51
CA PHE A 253 -8.49 -25.65 -7.84
C PHE A 253 -7.39 -25.51 -8.90
N ILE A 254 -6.13 -25.71 -8.51
CA ILE A 254 -4.96 -25.63 -9.40
C ILE A 254 -4.62 -27.02 -9.93
N LYS A 255 -4.54 -27.13 -11.26
CA LYS A 255 -4.09 -28.34 -11.94
C LYS A 255 -2.62 -28.60 -11.63
N ASP A 256 -2.27 -29.86 -11.37
CA ASP A 256 -0.88 -30.27 -11.21
C ASP A 256 -0.23 -30.51 -12.58
N ALA A 257 0.06 -29.40 -13.26
CA ALA A 257 0.74 -29.39 -14.56
C ALA A 257 2.08 -28.65 -14.46
N LYS A 258 3.01 -29.01 -15.36
CA LYS A 258 4.27 -28.30 -15.52
C LYS A 258 4.15 -27.28 -16.65
N PRO A 259 4.53 -26.02 -16.42
CA PRO A 259 4.58 -25.02 -17.49
C PRO A 259 5.66 -25.35 -18.52
N GLU A 260 5.39 -25.04 -19.78
CA GLU A 260 6.41 -24.95 -20.82
C GLU A 260 7.16 -23.62 -20.65
N SER A 261 8.27 -23.62 -19.90
CA SER A 261 9.01 -22.39 -19.62
C SER A 261 10.20 -22.18 -20.55
N VAL A 262 10.27 -21.02 -21.21
CA VAL A 262 11.49 -20.54 -21.88
C VAL A 262 12.41 -19.91 -20.83
N TYR A 263 13.63 -20.42 -20.74
CA TYR A 263 14.62 -19.97 -19.76
C TYR A 263 15.36 -18.72 -20.27
N GLU A 264 15.38 -17.68 -19.45
CA GLU A 264 16.31 -16.56 -19.61
C GLU A 264 17.26 -16.51 -18.43
N ASP A 265 18.56 -16.51 -18.71
CA ASP A 265 19.59 -16.32 -17.70
C ASP A 265 19.70 -14.83 -17.34
N VAL A 266 19.23 -14.49 -16.13
CA VAL A 266 19.38 -13.14 -15.59
C VAL A 266 20.48 -13.10 -14.54
N TRP A 267 21.41 -12.17 -14.71
CA TRP A 267 22.54 -11.95 -13.83
C TRP A 267 22.36 -10.64 -13.05
N LEU A 268 22.65 -10.69 -11.76
CA LEU A 268 22.66 -9.50 -10.90
C LEU A 268 23.69 -8.49 -11.39
N LYS A 269 23.31 -7.21 -11.44
CA LYS A 269 24.27 -6.13 -11.72
C LYS A 269 25.19 -5.90 -10.52
N ARG A 270 26.33 -5.26 -10.79
CA ARG A 270 27.32 -4.92 -9.75
C ARG A 270 26.68 -4.06 -8.65
N GLY A 271 26.87 -4.46 -7.40
CA GLY A 271 26.36 -3.73 -6.24
C GLY A 271 24.97 -4.15 -5.76
N ALA A 272 24.27 -5.07 -6.46
CA ALA A 272 22.94 -5.54 -6.08
C ALA A 272 22.84 -6.00 -4.61
N LYS A 273 23.71 -6.95 -4.20
CA LYS A 273 23.73 -7.46 -2.82
C LYS A 273 24.06 -6.39 -1.78
N ARG A 274 24.91 -5.41 -2.14
CA ARG A 274 25.26 -4.30 -1.27
C ARG A 274 24.09 -3.33 -1.09
N ILE A 275 23.30 -3.08 -2.13
CA ILE A 275 22.09 -2.25 -2.02
C ILE A 275 21.07 -2.91 -1.09
N ILE A 276 20.86 -4.23 -1.16
CA ILE A 276 20.00 -4.97 -0.22
C ILE A 276 20.50 -4.78 1.22
N PHE A 277 21.80 -4.99 1.45
CA PHE A 277 22.38 -4.78 2.78
C PHE A 277 22.23 -3.33 3.27
N LEU A 278 22.49 -2.34 2.41
CA LEU A 278 22.31 -0.93 2.74
C LEU A 278 20.85 -0.58 3.01
N PHE A 279 19.89 -1.25 2.39
CA PHE A 279 18.48 -1.03 2.67
C PHE A 279 18.10 -1.54 4.05
N LEU A 280 18.52 -2.76 4.40
CA LEU A 280 18.34 -3.32 5.73
C LEU A 280 19.04 -2.48 6.81
N LEU A 281 20.24 -1.98 6.51
CA LEU A 281 20.96 -1.05 7.39
C LEU A 281 20.15 0.24 7.59
N THR A 282 19.58 0.82 6.53
CA THR A 282 18.73 2.02 6.61
C THR A 282 17.49 1.79 7.48
N ILE A 283 16.79 0.67 7.30
CA ILE A 283 15.65 0.28 8.15
C ILE A 283 16.09 0.19 9.62
N THR A 284 17.23 -0.48 9.86
CA THR A 284 17.79 -0.60 11.20
C THR A 284 18.11 0.77 11.80
N THR A 285 18.74 1.68 11.04
CA THR A 285 19.02 3.05 11.49
C THR A 285 17.73 3.82 11.80
N ALA A 286 16.68 3.68 10.98
CA ALA A 286 15.39 4.33 11.22
C ALA A 286 14.73 3.87 12.53
N VAL A 287 14.71 2.55 12.78
CA VAL A 287 14.20 1.99 14.04
C VAL A 287 15.05 2.47 15.22
N LEU A 288 16.38 2.42 15.12
CA LEU A 288 17.26 2.87 16.21
C LEU A 288 17.12 4.37 16.51
N CYS A 289 16.96 5.23 15.50
CA CYS A 289 16.69 6.65 15.70
C CYS A 289 15.39 6.87 16.48
N HIS A 290 14.34 6.13 16.14
CA HIS A 290 13.05 6.25 16.82
C HIS A 290 13.09 5.70 18.24
N THR A 291 13.58 4.47 18.43
CA THR A 291 13.55 3.80 19.74
C THR A 291 14.61 4.30 20.71
N LEU A 292 15.83 4.62 20.25
CA LEU A 292 16.91 5.04 21.15
C LEU A 292 17.02 6.57 21.28
N LEU A 293 16.85 7.30 20.17
CA LEU A 293 17.03 8.76 20.17
C LEU A 293 15.71 9.52 20.33
N HIS A 294 14.56 8.85 20.29
CA HIS A 294 13.23 9.46 20.35
C HIS A 294 13.03 10.52 19.24
N LEU A 295 13.71 10.34 18.11
CA LEU A 295 13.59 11.20 16.93
C LEU A 295 12.73 10.54 15.85
N PRO A 296 12.03 11.30 14.99
CA PRO A 296 11.22 10.74 13.92
C PRO A 296 12.00 9.75 13.02
N PRO A 297 11.41 8.60 12.63
CA PRO A 297 12.06 7.59 11.78
C PRO A 297 12.62 8.14 10.47
N VAL A 298 12.03 9.23 9.95
CA VAL A 298 12.47 9.92 8.75
C VAL A 298 13.94 10.34 8.81
N LEU A 299 14.47 10.68 9.99
CA LEU A 299 15.90 11.02 10.15
C LEU A 299 16.80 9.84 9.77
N GLY A 300 16.49 8.64 10.26
CA GLY A 300 17.25 7.44 9.93
C GLY A 300 17.08 7.03 8.47
N MET A 301 15.88 7.18 7.90
CA MET A 301 15.62 6.95 6.47
C MET A 301 16.45 7.88 5.59
N MET A 302 16.44 9.19 5.87
CA MET A 302 17.20 10.18 5.10
C MET A 302 18.71 9.98 5.23
N THR A 303 19.18 9.58 6.42
CA THR A 303 20.57 9.15 6.63
C THR A 303 20.91 7.94 5.75
N GLY A 304 19.99 6.98 5.67
CA GLY A 304 20.07 5.83 4.78
C GLY A 304 20.15 6.17 3.30
N LEU A 305 19.34 7.14 2.83
CA LEU A 305 19.47 7.67 1.48
C LEU A 305 20.89 8.19 1.21
N GLY A 306 21.51 8.84 2.22
CA GLY A 306 22.91 9.22 2.20
C GLY A 306 23.85 8.01 1.98
N TYR A 307 23.65 6.90 2.68
CA TYR A 307 24.43 5.67 2.47
C TYR A 307 24.37 5.20 1.01
N LEU A 308 23.16 5.20 0.42
CA LEU A 308 22.95 4.83 -0.98
C LEU A 308 23.62 5.82 -1.94
N GLN A 309 23.58 7.12 -1.66
CA GLN A 309 24.25 8.15 -2.45
C GLN A 309 25.77 7.98 -2.45
N PHE A 310 26.39 7.79 -1.28
CA PHE A 310 27.83 7.51 -1.18
C PHE A 310 28.19 6.22 -1.92
N PHE A 311 27.38 5.17 -1.79
CA PHE A 311 27.62 3.93 -2.52
C PHE A 311 27.45 4.09 -4.04
N GLY A 312 26.48 4.89 -4.47
CA GLY A 312 26.28 5.25 -5.87
C GLY A 312 27.48 6.00 -6.46
N TYR A 313 28.02 6.96 -5.72
CA TYR A 313 29.25 7.66 -6.07
C TYR A 313 30.43 6.70 -6.22
N TYR A 314 30.63 5.80 -5.24
CA TYR A 314 31.67 4.76 -5.31
C TYR A 314 31.51 3.85 -6.54
N LEU A 315 30.28 3.44 -6.87
CA LEU A 315 30.01 2.62 -8.06
C LEU A 315 30.37 3.36 -9.35
N ARG A 316 30.08 4.66 -9.45
CA ARG A 316 30.42 5.51 -10.60
C ARG A 316 31.93 5.68 -10.75
N GLN A 317 32.61 6.04 -9.67
CA GLN A 317 34.07 6.21 -9.63
C GLN A 317 34.83 4.92 -9.97
N SER A 318 34.36 3.78 -9.46
CA SER A 318 35.02 2.48 -9.69
C SER A 318 34.55 1.76 -10.96
N LEU A 319 33.67 2.36 -11.77
CA LEU A 319 33.15 1.75 -12.99
C LEU A 319 34.23 1.58 -14.08
N PRO A 320 35.04 2.61 -14.44
CA PRO A 320 36.04 2.49 -15.52
C PRO A 320 37.03 1.35 -15.25
N ARG A 321 37.67 1.35 -14.07
CA ARG A 321 38.58 0.28 -13.62
C ARG A 321 37.94 -1.11 -13.63
N SER A 322 36.64 -1.20 -13.33
CA SER A 322 35.91 -2.48 -13.36
C SER A 322 35.60 -2.93 -14.78
N LEU A 323 35.32 -2.01 -15.71
CA LEU A 323 35.07 -2.32 -17.11
C LEU A 323 36.37 -2.77 -17.78
N GLU A 324 37.49 -2.11 -17.50
CA GLU A 324 38.83 -2.50 -17.96
C GLU A 324 39.19 -3.93 -17.56
N ARG A 325 39.09 -4.26 -16.26
CA ARG A 325 39.36 -5.61 -15.74
C ARG A 325 38.46 -6.68 -16.38
N LYS A 326 37.19 -6.35 -16.66
CA LYS A 326 36.26 -7.28 -17.31
C LYS A 326 36.58 -7.43 -18.80
N ARG A 327 36.91 -6.32 -19.48
CA ARG A 327 37.31 -6.32 -20.90
C ARG A 327 38.54 -7.18 -21.09
N GLU A 328 39.56 -7.04 -20.24
CA GLU A 328 40.76 -7.88 -20.28
C GLU A 328 40.43 -9.37 -20.07
N ARG A 329 39.60 -9.68 -19.07
CA ARG A 329 39.19 -11.06 -18.77
C ARG A 329 38.40 -11.71 -19.92
N TYR A 330 37.47 -10.99 -20.53
CA TYR A 330 36.65 -11.51 -21.61
C TYR A 330 37.41 -11.59 -22.93
N SER A 331 38.33 -10.66 -23.18
CA SER A 331 39.28 -10.71 -24.30
C SER A 331 40.17 -11.95 -24.20
N ARG A 332 40.75 -12.24 -23.03
CA ARG A 332 41.54 -13.47 -22.81
C ARG A 332 40.74 -14.76 -22.98
N ARG A 333 39.42 -14.74 -22.77
CA ARG A 333 38.53 -15.90 -22.93
C ARG A 333 37.89 -15.99 -24.33
N GLY A 334 38.11 -15.01 -25.21
CA GLY A 334 37.50 -14.95 -26.54
C GLY A 334 35.97 -14.74 -26.55
N ASP A 335 35.37 -14.29 -25.44
CA ASP A 335 33.90 -14.20 -25.29
C ASP A 335 33.37 -12.88 -25.89
N HIS A 336 33.21 -12.85 -27.22
CA HIS A 336 32.85 -11.66 -28.00
C HIS A 336 31.48 -11.08 -27.62
N LYS A 337 30.50 -11.92 -27.29
CA LYS A 337 29.17 -11.48 -26.85
C LYS A 337 29.22 -10.67 -25.55
N LYS A 338 30.07 -11.06 -24.60
CA LYS A 338 30.23 -10.31 -23.33
C LYS A 338 31.04 -9.03 -23.50
N LEU A 339 31.93 -8.97 -24.49
CA LEU A 339 32.69 -7.76 -24.83
C LEU A 339 31.77 -6.66 -25.38
N GLU A 340 30.83 -7.00 -26.27
CA GLU A 340 29.83 -6.06 -26.78
C GLU A 340 28.93 -5.52 -25.67
N GLN A 341 28.48 -6.39 -24.75
CA GLN A 341 27.65 -6.01 -23.60
C GLN A 341 28.34 -5.07 -22.60
N LEU A 342 29.67 -4.93 -22.62
CA LEU A 342 30.39 -3.98 -21.76
C LEU A 342 30.22 -2.52 -22.22
N GLY A 343 29.96 -2.29 -23.51
CA GLY A 343 29.79 -0.95 -24.08
C GLY A 343 28.48 -0.27 -23.68
N SER A 344 27.46 -1.05 -23.29
CA SER A 344 26.12 -0.57 -22.95
C SER A 344 25.88 -0.38 -21.44
N VAL A 345 26.94 -0.38 -20.62
CA VAL A 345 26.80 -0.28 -19.15
C VAL A 345 26.61 1.17 -18.72
N VAL A 346 25.36 1.52 -18.36
CA VAL A 346 25.02 2.84 -17.83
C VAL A 346 25.47 2.97 -16.35
N PRO A 347 26.13 4.07 -15.95
CA PRO A 347 26.47 4.33 -14.56
C PRO A 347 25.23 4.39 -13.66
N PHE A 348 25.39 4.01 -12.40
CA PHE A 348 24.31 4.15 -11.44
C PHE A 348 24.23 5.58 -10.92
N ASP A 349 23.01 6.09 -10.90
CA ASP A 349 22.68 7.44 -10.47
C ASP A 349 21.43 7.39 -9.58
N VAL A 350 21.57 7.86 -8.35
CA VAL A 350 20.50 7.88 -7.35
C VAL A 350 19.44 8.92 -7.73
N PHE A 351 19.80 10.05 -8.33
CA PHE A 351 18.82 11.06 -8.73
C PHE A 351 17.86 10.53 -9.80
N ASN A 352 18.34 9.71 -10.72
CA ASN A 352 17.46 9.00 -11.66
C ASN A 352 16.53 8.00 -10.96
N ARG A 353 16.84 7.52 -9.75
CA ARG A 353 15.96 6.64 -8.96
C ARG A 353 14.88 7.44 -8.24
N VAL A 354 15.27 8.57 -7.66
CA VAL A 354 14.35 9.55 -7.07
C VAL A 354 13.39 10.09 -8.14
N ALA A 355 13.89 10.39 -9.34
CA ALA A 355 13.05 10.82 -10.48
C ALA A 355 12.07 9.74 -10.95
N ARG A 356 12.38 8.46 -10.71
CA ARG A 356 11.49 7.31 -10.98
C ARG A 356 10.61 6.94 -9.79
N ALA A 357 10.66 7.68 -8.69
CA ALA A 357 9.69 7.51 -7.61
C ALA A 357 8.27 7.73 -8.15
N GLU A 358 7.29 7.11 -7.51
CA GLU A 358 5.89 7.25 -7.87
C GLU A 358 5.32 8.60 -7.41
N TRP A 359 5.78 9.70 -8.03
CA TRP A 359 5.37 11.06 -7.67
C TRP A 359 3.86 11.26 -7.72
N ASP A 360 3.18 10.56 -8.63
CA ASP A 360 1.71 10.60 -8.68
C ASP A 360 1.08 10.01 -7.42
N THR A 361 1.64 8.91 -6.91
CA THR A 361 1.22 8.26 -5.66
C THR A 361 1.52 9.15 -4.45
N LEU A 362 2.71 9.76 -4.37
CA LEU A 362 3.06 10.70 -3.28
C LEU A 362 2.15 11.94 -3.24
N LEU A 363 1.88 12.54 -4.40
CA LEU A 363 1.00 13.71 -4.51
C LEU A 363 -0.48 13.36 -4.27
N PHE A 364 -0.89 12.15 -4.63
CA PHE A 364 -2.21 11.64 -4.27
C PHE A 364 -2.36 11.55 -2.74
N PHE A 365 -1.36 11.02 -2.02
CA PHE A 365 -1.40 10.98 -0.57
C PHE A 365 -1.40 12.36 0.08
N TYR A 366 -0.63 13.31 -0.45
CA TYR A 366 -0.74 14.72 -0.02
C TYR A 366 -2.19 15.18 -0.11
N GLY A 367 -2.82 15.02 -1.28
CA GLY A 367 -4.19 15.47 -1.49
C GLY A 367 -5.17 14.83 -0.50
N VAL A 368 -5.07 13.52 -0.27
CA VAL A 368 -5.92 12.80 0.67
C VAL A 368 -5.70 13.26 2.12
N VAL A 369 -4.45 13.26 2.59
CA VAL A 369 -4.07 13.68 3.95
C VAL A 369 -4.55 15.10 4.22
N MET A 370 -4.29 16.03 3.30
CA MET A 370 -4.72 17.42 3.45
C MET A 370 -6.25 17.56 3.41
N CYS A 371 -6.96 16.83 2.55
CA CYS A 371 -8.42 16.87 2.53
C CYS A 371 -9.02 16.35 3.84
N VAL A 372 -8.56 15.19 4.31
CA VAL A 372 -9.08 14.56 5.53
C VAL A 372 -8.70 15.38 6.76
N GLY A 373 -7.49 15.94 6.83
CA GLY A 373 -7.08 16.85 7.90
C GLY A 373 -7.94 18.12 7.93
N GLY A 374 -8.27 18.67 6.75
CA GLY A 374 -9.20 19.80 6.64
C GLY A 374 -10.62 19.45 7.11
N LEU A 375 -11.15 18.29 6.72
CA LEU A 375 -12.47 17.82 7.20
C LEU A 375 -12.47 17.51 8.71
N GLY A 376 -11.34 17.01 9.24
CA GLY A 376 -11.12 16.84 10.67
C GLY A 376 -11.18 18.17 11.41
N PHE A 377 -10.44 19.16 10.94
CA PHE A 377 -10.44 20.52 11.50
C PHE A 377 -11.83 21.19 11.46
N MET A 378 -12.65 20.90 10.44
CA MET A 378 -14.05 21.36 10.37
C MET A 378 -15.00 20.69 11.37
N GLY A 379 -14.61 19.56 11.97
CA GLY A 379 -15.41 18.80 12.94
C GLY A 379 -16.05 17.51 12.41
N TYR A 380 -15.91 17.17 11.12
CA TYR A 380 -16.59 15.99 10.56
C TYR A 380 -16.04 14.66 11.08
N LEU A 381 -14.75 14.59 11.36
CA LEU A 381 -14.16 13.39 11.94
C LEU A 381 -14.61 13.15 13.38
N ALA A 382 -14.87 14.21 14.16
CA ALA A 382 -15.42 14.06 15.51
C ALA A 382 -16.82 13.40 15.49
N MET A 383 -17.69 13.84 14.58
CA MET A 383 -19.02 13.25 14.39
C MET A 383 -18.93 11.77 13.95
N LEU A 384 -18.02 11.46 13.03
CA LEU A 384 -17.80 10.09 12.57
C LEU A 384 -17.25 9.21 13.71
N SER A 385 -16.33 9.75 14.51
CA SER A 385 -15.74 9.05 15.67
C SER A 385 -16.81 8.70 16.70
N GLU A 386 -17.68 9.65 17.05
CA GLU A 386 -18.79 9.39 17.97
C GLU A 386 -19.74 8.33 17.43
N THR A 387 -20.11 8.43 16.15
CA THR A 387 -21.05 7.47 15.55
C THR A 387 -20.48 6.05 15.52
N LEU A 388 -19.20 5.91 15.17
CA LEU A 388 -18.54 4.60 14.99
C LEU A 388 -18.03 4.01 16.30
N TYR A 389 -17.38 4.79 17.16
CA TYR A 389 -16.68 4.26 18.34
C TYR A 389 -17.46 4.41 19.64
N LEU A 390 -18.30 5.44 19.78
CA LEU A 390 -19.19 5.62 20.95
C LEU A 390 -20.58 5.01 20.72
N GLY A 391 -21.12 5.15 19.51
CA GLY A 391 -22.43 4.62 19.15
C GLY A 391 -22.41 3.10 18.87
N TRP A 392 -21.31 2.59 18.34
CA TRP A 392 -21.07 1.14 18.22
C TRP A 392 -19.98 0.72 19.21
N ASN A 393 -19.13 -0.24 18.85
CA ASN A 393 -17.94 -0.61 19.62
C ASN A 393 -16.71 -0.60 18.72
N ALA A 394 -15.54 -0.43 19.31
CA ALA A 394 -14.27 -0.36 18.57
C ALA A 394 -14.05 -1.59 17.67
N THR A 395 -14.38 -2.80 18.15
CA THR A 395 -14.24 -4.02 17.34
C THR A 395 -15.08 -3.98 16.07
N GLY A 396 -16.36 -3.61 16.18
CA GLY A 396 -17.28 -3.51 15.05
C GLY A 396 -16.84 -2.42 14.08
N ALA A 397 -16.47 -1.25 14.60
CA ALA A 397 -15.93 -0.16 13.80
C ALA A 397 -14.69 -0.61 13.01
N ASN A 398 -13.71 -1.22 13.68
CA ASN A 398 -12.44 -1.64 13.07
C ASN A 398 -12.62 -2.73 11.99
N ILE A 399 -13.52 -3.68 12.21
CA ILE A 399 -13.84 -4.72 11.22
C ILE A 399 -14.57 -4.11 10.02
N THR A 400 -15.55 -3.23 10.26
CA THR A 400 -16.33 -2.58 9.20
C THR A 400 -15.47 -1.62 8.38
N LEU A 401 -14.59 -0.83 9.01
CA LEU A 401 -13.64 0.04 8.33
C LEU A 401 -12.67 -0.76 7.46
N GLY A 402 -12.21 -1.92 7.92
CA GLY A 402 -11.42 -2.83 7.08
C GLY A 402 -12.21 -3.39 5.88
N VAL A 403 -13.50 -3.68 6.01
CA VAL A 403 -14.32 -4.05 4.85
C VAL A 403 -14.54 -2.86 3.90
N ILE A 404 -14.73 -1.65 4.44
CA ILE A 404 -14.84 -0.42 3.65
C ILE A 404 -13.54 -0.14 2.88
N SER A 405 -12.38 -0.54 3.43
CA SER A 405 -11.06 -0.52 2.77
C SER A 405 -11.02 -1.33 1.46
N ALA A 406 -11.98 -2.22 1.21
CA ALA A 406 -12.12 -2.90 -0.08
C ALA A 406 -12.67 -1.99 -1.19
N LEU A 407 -13.38 -0.92 -0.82
CA LEU A 407 -14.02 0.03 -1.72
C LEU A 407 -13.26 1.35 -1.82
N ILE A 408 -12.68 1.77 -0.69
CA ILE A 408 -11.90 2.99 -0.51
C ILE A 408 -10.47 2.53 -0.22
N ASP A 409 -9.48 3.13 -0.86
CA ASP A 409 -8.08 2.80 -0.58
C ASP A 409 -7.78 2.86 0.93
N ASN A 410 -6.90 1.99 1.40
CA ASN A 410 -6.67 1.77 2.84
C ASN A 410 -6.05 2.99 3.55
N ILE A 411 -5.34 3.83 2.82
CA ILE A 411 -4.67 5.04 3.33
C ILE A 411 -5.65 6.11 3.83
N PRO A 412 -6.65 6.58 3.04
CA PRO A 412 -7.67 7.49 3.55
C PRO A 412 -8.39 6.98 4.80
N VAL A 413 -8.70 5.68 4.85
CA VAL A 413 -9.38 5.06 6.00
C VAL A 413 -8.51 5.13 7.25
N MET A 414 -7.25 4.72 7.15
CA MET A 414 -6.32 4.73 8.29
C MET A 414 -5.97 6.13 8.75
N PHE A 415 -5.75 7.05 7.81
CA PHE A 415 -5.51 8.45 8.16
C PHE A 415 -6.71 9.04 8.93
N ALA A 416 -7.94 8.79 8.46
CA ALA A 416 -9.13 9.25 9.16
C ALA A 416 -9.23 8.68 10.58
N VAL A 417 -8.93 7.40 10.80
CA VAL A 417 -8.90 6.80 12.15
C VAL A 417 -7.84 7.42 13.05
N LEU A 418 -6.63 7.65 12.52
CA LEU A 418 -5.56 8.30 13.26
C LEU A 418 -5.91 9.74 13.63
N THR A 419 -6.49 10.51 12.70
CA THR A 419 -6.95 11.89 12.98
C THR A 419 -8.15 11.93 13.93
N MET A 420 -9.01 10.91 13.92
CA MET A 420 -10.10 10.78 14.90
C MET A 420 -9.57 10.48 16.31
N GLU A 421 -8.40 9.83 16.41
CA GLU A 421 -7.75 9.38 17.64
C GLU A 421 -8.74 8.82 18.68
N PRO A 422 -9.55 7.79 18.32
CA PRO A 422 -10.52 7.23 19.25
C PRO A 422 -9.81 6.57 20.43
N ASP A 423 -10.37 6.73 21.63
CA ASP A 423 -9.89 6.03 22.82
C ASP A 423 -10.21 4.53 22.71
N MET A 424 -9.20 3.74 22.36
CA MET A 424 -9.32 2.30 22.17
C MET A 424 -8.04 1.57 22.57
N SER A 425 -8.19 0.32 23.03
CA SER A 425 -7.09 -0.46 23.56
C SER A 425 -6.02 -0.79 22.51
N HIS A 426 -4.84 -1.20 22.97
CA HIS A 426 -3.74 -1.60 22.10
C HIS A 426 -4.15 -2.71 21.09
N GLY A 427 -4.93 -3.70 21.55
CA GLY A 427 -5.48 -4.77 20.70
C GLY A 427 -6.40 -4.25 19.59
N GLN A 428 -7.10 -3.14 19.82
CA GLN A 428 -7.93 -2.47 18.80
C GLN A 428 -7.07 -1.72 17.78
N TRP A 429 -5.99 -1.07 18.19
CA TRP A 429 -5.00 -0.48 17.27
C TRP A 429 -4.35 -1.52 16.38
N LEU A 430 -3.98 -2.68 16.94
CA LEU A 430 -3.52 -3.83 16.15
C LEU A 430 -4.62 -4.39 15.25
N LEU A 431 -5.88 -4.41 15.71
CA LEU A 431 -7.01 -4.90 14.92
C LEU A 431 -7.25 -4.02 13.69
N ILE A 432 -7.35 -2.69 13.84
CA ILE A 432 -7.54 -1.80 12.69
C ILE A 432 -6.36 -1.87 11.73
N THR A 433 -5.14 -2.02 12.24
CA THR A 433 -3.93 -2.21 11.42
C THR A 433 -4.06 -3.46 10.55
N LEU A 434 -4.46 -4.59 11.12
CA LEU A 434 -4.70 -5.83 10.40
C LEU A 434 -5.87 -5.71 9.40
N THR A 435 -7.00 -5.15 9.84
CA THR A 435 -8.24 -5.13 9.04
C THR A 435 -8.14 -4.14 7.89
N ALA A 436 -7.58 -2.95 8.09
CA ALA A 436 -7.37 -1.99 7.01
C ALA A 436 -6.28 -2.45 6.02
N GLY A 437 -5.18 -3.04 6.53
CA GLY A 437 -4.08 -3.55 5.71
C GLY A 437 -4.50 -4.73 4.82
N THR A 438 -5.36 -5.63 5.32
CA THR A 438 -5.80 -6.82 4.58
C THR A 438 -7.16 -6.68 3.89
N GLY A 439 -8.01 -5.77 4.35
CA GLY A 439 -9.36 -5.56 3.83
C GLY A 439 -9.40 -5.17 2.36
N GLY A 440 -8.39 -4.42 1.90
CA GLY A 440 -8.21 -4.09 0.49
C GLY A 440 -8.11 -5.31 -0.44
N SER A 441 -7.77 -6.50 0.07
CA SER A 441 -7.74 -7.74 -0.71
C SER A 441 -9.11 -8.29 -1.06
N LEU A 442 -10.20 -7.87 -0.40
CA LEU A 442 -11.54 -8.40 -0.65
C LEU A 442 -12.02 -8.09 -2.08
N LEU A 443 -11.62 -6.95 -2.63
CA LEU A 443 -11.89 -6.56 -4.01
C LEU A 443 -10.58 -6.20 -4.70
N SER A 444 -10.41 -6.59 -5.96
CA SER A 444 -9.17 -6.33 -6.70
C SER A 444 -8.85 -4.84 -6.90
N ILE A 445 -9.81 -3.95 -6.67
CA ILE A 445 -9.67 -2.49 -6.75
C ILE A 445 -9.45 -1.84 -5.38
N GLY A 446 -9.56 -2.61 -4.30
CA GLY A 446 -9.44 -2.13 -2.93
C GLY A 446 -8.00 -1.95 -2.44
N SER A 447 -7.00 -2.28 -3.26
CA SER A 447 -5.61 -1.96 -2.96
C SER A 447 -4.82 -1.59 -4.21
N ALA A 448 -3.78 -0.77 -4.05
CA ALA A 448 -2.84 -0.43 -5.10
C ALA A 448 -2.22 -1.67 -5.76
N ALA A 449 -1.84 -2.67 -4.95
CA ALA A 449 -1.33 -3.95 -5.43
C ALA A 449 -2.35 -4.68 -6.34
N GLY A 450 -3.63 -4.71 -5.95
CA GLY A 450 -4.69 -5.32 -6.74
C GLY A 450 -4.87 -4.65 -8.11
N VAL A 451 -4.96 -3.33 -8.14
CA VAL A 451 -5.12 -2.55 -9.38
C VAL A 451 -3.91 -2.71 -10.30
N ALA A 452 -2.71 -2.65 -9.74
CA ALA A 452 -1.48 -2.72 -10.53
C ALA A 452 -1.24 -4.12 -11.12
N VAL A 453 -1.48 -5.18 -10.35
CA VAL A 453 -1.43 -6.56 -10.84
C VAL A 453 -2.46 -6.78 -11.94
N MET A 454 -3.65 -6.14 -11.85
CA MET A 454 -4.67 -6.18 -12.92
C MET A 454 -4.21 -5.45 -14.19
N GLY A 455 -3.51 -4.32 -14.03
CA GLY A 455 -2.88 -3.60 -15.13
C GLY A 455 -1.78 -4.42 -15.82
N GLN A 456 -0.99 -5.17 -15.06
CA GLN A 456 0.12 -5.97 -15.58
C GLN A 456 -0.33 -7.29 -16.22
N ALA A 457 -1.23 -8.03 -15.58
CA ALA A 457 -1.78 -9.30 -16.07
C ALA A 457 -3.07 -9.11 -16.89
N ARG A 458 -3.12 -8.04 -17.69
CA ARG A 458 -4.28 -7.66 -18.51
C ARG A 458 -4.77 -8.84 -19.35
N GLY A 459 -6.06 -9.13 -19.23
CA GLY A 459 -6.72 -10.22 -19.95
C GLY A 459 -6.58 -11.61 -19.32
N ALA A 460 -5.83 -11.75 -18.24
CA ALA A 460 -5.75 -12.97 -17.42
C ALA A 460 -6.30 -12.73 -16.00
N TYR A 461 -5.79 -11.73 -15.29
CA TYR A 461 -6.35 -11.28 -14.00
C TYR A 461 -7.38 -10.17 -14.23
N THR A 462 -8.58 -10.35 -13.68
CA THR A 462 -9.72 -9.45 -13.91
C THR A 462 -10.53 -9.27 -12.63
N PHE A 463 -11.20 -8.12 -12.49
CA PHE A 463 -12.09 -7.85 -11.37
C PHE A 463 -13.12 -8.96 -11.14
N MET A 464 -13.77 -9.45 -12.20
CA MET A 464 -14.76 -10.53 -12.06
C MET A 464 -14.14 -11.87 -11.68
N GLY A 465 -12.91 -12.14 -12.11
CA GLY A 465 -12.15 -13.30 -11.66
C GLY A 465 -11.86 -13.24 -10.17
N HIS A 466 -11.40 -12.07 -9.68
CA HIS A 466 -11.17 -11.82 -8.26
C HIS A 466 -12.45 -11.91 -7.43
N LEU A 467 -13.54 -11.29 -7.91
CA LEU A 467 -14.82 -11.23 -7.21
C LEU A 467 -15.40 -12.62 -6.91
N ARG A 468 -15.16 -13.60 -7.80
CA ARG A 468 -15.57 -15.00 -7.57
C ARG A 468 -14.88 -15.63 -6.37
N TRP A 469 -13.68 -15.17 -6.02
CA TRP A 469 -12.89 -15.64 -4.89
C TRP A 469 -13.06 -14.77 -3.64
N THR A 470 -13.73 -13.62 -3.72
CA THR A 470 -14.00 -12.75 -2.57
C THR A 470 -14.59 -13.49 -1.37
N PRO A 471 -15.54 -14.45 -1.50
CA PRO A 471 -16.02 -15.21 -0.34
C PRO A 471 -14.91 -15.99 0.38
N VAL A 472 -13.97 -16.55 -0.38
CA VAL A 472 -12.82 -17.29 0.14
C VAL A 472 -11.80 -16.35 0.79
N ILE A 473 -11.57 -15.18 0.20
CA ILE A 473 -10.73 -14.13 0.78
C ILE A 473 -11.35 -13.59 2.08
N LEU A 474 -12.68 -13.41 2.11
CA LEU A 474 -13.41 -12.99 3.30
C LEU A 474 -13.30 -14.01 4.43
N LEU A 475 -13.28 -15.32 4.13
CA LEU A 475 -12.99 -16.34 5.14
C LEU A 475 -11.59 -16.18 5.73
N GLY A 476 -10.58 -15.85 4.90
CA GLY A 476 -9.24 -15.51 5.38
C GLY A 476 -9.23 -14.29 6.27
N TYR A 477 -9.88 -13.21 5.84
CA TYR A 477 -10.03 -11.97 6.60
C TYR A 477 -10.65 -12.22 7.98
N ILE A 478 -11.77 -12.94 8.04
CA ILE A 478 -12.44 -13.32 9.30
C ILE A 478 -11.53 -14.20 10.16
N ALA A 479 -10.87 -15.20 9.57
CA ALA A 479 -9.98 -16.09 10.30
C ALA A 479 -8.79 -15.34 10.93
N GLY A 480 -8.20 -14.38 10.20
CA GLY A 480 -7.15 -13.51 10.73
C GLY A 480 -7.62 -12.68 11.92
N ILE A 481 -8.81 -12.07 11.82
CA ILE A 481 -9.42 -11.32 12.93
C ILE A 481 -9.65 -12.21 14.15
N VAL A 482 -10.23 -13.39 13.95
CA VAL A 482 -10.51 -14.34 15.05
C VAL A 482 -9.20 -14.76 15.73
N VAL A 483 -8.15 -15.05 14.96
CA VAL A 483 -6.84 -15.41 15.52
C VAL A 483 -6.23 -14.24 16.30
N HIS A 484 -6.36 -13.00 15.82
CA HIS A 484 -5.93 -11.82 16.56
C HIS A 484 -6.68 -11.68 17.88
N MET A 485 -8.00 -11.78 17.86
CA MET A 485 -8.84 -11.67 19.05
C MET A 485 -8.57 -12.77 20.08
N LEU A 486 -8.26 -14.00 19.63
CA LEU A 486 -8.00 -15.12 20.52
C LEU A 486 -6.58 -15.10 21.11
N LEU A 487 -5.56 -14.84 20.28
CA LEU A 487 -4.17 -14.85 20.74
C LEU A 487 -3.82 -13.62 21.56
N ASN A 488 -4.46 -12.49 21.28
CA ASN A 488 -4.17 -11.21 21.89
C ASN A 488 -5.33 -10.71 22.73
N ALA A 489 -6.14 -11.62 23.29
CA ALA A 489 -7.32 -11.27 24.08
C ALA A 489 -7.01 -10.28 25.20
N ASP A 490 -5.85 -10.41 25.84
CA ASP A 490 -5.42 -9.54 26.94
C ASP A 490 -5.22 -8.08 26.50
N SER A 491 -4.82 -7.82 25.26
CA SER A 491 -4.62 -6.45 24.75
C SER A 491 -5.92 -5.74 24.37
N PHE A 492 -7.07 -6.42 24.44
CA PHE A 492 -8.39 -5.81 24.24
C PHE A 492 -8.95 -5.13 25.51
N ALA A 493 -8.26 -5.25 26.65
CA ALA A 493 -8.56 -4.46 27.84
C ALA A 493 -8.05 -3.02 27.67
N LEU A 494 -8.86 -2.02 28.01
CA LEU A 494 -8.49 -0.59 27.95
C LEU A 494 -7.40 -0.20 28.96
N PHE A 495 -7.10 -1.07 29.94
CA PHE A 495 -6.10 -0.83 30.99
C PHE A 495 -5.26 -2.09 31.17
N SER A 496 -4.20 -2.25 30.38
CA SER A 496 -3.14 -3.23 30.62
C SER A 496 -1.78 -2.58 30.49
#